data_AF-A0A3D3L4N0-F1
#
_entry.id   AF-A0A3D3L4N0-F1
#
_cell.length_a   1.000
_cell.length_b   1.000
_cell.length_c   1.000
_cell.angle_alpha   90.00
_cell.angle_beta   90.00
_cell.angle_gamma   90.00
#
_symmetry.space_group_name_H-M   'P 1'
#
loop_
_entity.id
_entity.type
_entity.pdbx_description
1 polymer ?
#
loop_
_entity_poly.entity_id
_entity_poly.type
_entity_poly.pdbx_seq_one_letter_code
_entity_poly.pdbx_strand_id
1 'polypeptide(L)'
;MIGLPVQVDNSGYLILFDNAVENTLFSFGENGSYIQEEMLTPGNGYWLRMTDEYVQEFSGEQIFEVIVNLVEGWNLISGISYPINVDAVIDPNGLLIPNTIYEYFGGGYVTVSSIGPGKGYWARSLGNGTISIIFER
;
A
#
# COMPACT_ATOMS: atom_id res chain seq x y z
N MET A 1 -4.57 7.57 -0.26
CA MET A 1 -3.90 6.44 0.39
C MET A 1 -2.50 6.34 -0.17
N ILE A 2 -1.52 6.02 0.66
CA ILE A 2 -0.10 6.05 0.29
C ILE A 2 0.58 4.71 0.62
N GLY A 3 1.77 4.52 0.08
CA GLY A 3 2.66 3.40 0.39
C GLY A 3 4.11 3.81 0.25
N LEU A 4 5.03 2.93 0.63
CA LEU A 4 6.47 3.16 0.54
C LEU A 4 7.07 2.38 -0.64
N PRO A 5 7.42 3.03 -1.76
CA PRO A 5 7.83 2.34 -2.97
C PRO A 5 9.33 1.99 -3.03
N VAL A 6 10.14 2.54 -2.14
CA VAL A 6 11.61 2.38 -2.12
C VAL A 6 12.06 2.11 -0.69
N GLN A 7 13.20 1.43 -0.52
CA GLN A 7 13.85 1.34 0.79
C GLN A 7 14.52 2.68 1.10
N VAL A 8 14.23 3.22 2.28
CA VAL A 8 14.78 4.48 2.78
C VAL A 8 15.48 4.23 4.11
N ASP A 9 16.47 5.04 4.43
CA ASP A 9 17.16 4.96 5.72
C ASP A 9 16.22 5.29 6.90
N ASN A 10 15.23 6.15 6.66
CA ASN A 10 14.24 6.54 7.65
C ASN A 10 12.84 6.64 7.02
N SER A 11 11.95 5.73 7.40
CA SER A 11 10.58 5.67 6.89
C SER A 11 9.55 6.39 7.77
N GLY A 12 9.99 7.25 8.69
CA GLY A 12 9.10 8.08 9.50
C GLY A 12 8.23 9.00 8.64
N TYR A 13 6.92 8.96 8.79
CA TYR A 13 6.03 9.66 7.85
C TYR A 13 6.20 11.19 7.87
N LEU A 14 6.53 11.79 9.00
CA LEU A 14 6.79 13.24 9.08
C LEU A 14 8.11 13.65 8.41
N ILE A 15 9.01 12.70 8.17
CA ILE A 15 10.26 12.91 7.42
C ILE A 15 10.02 12.71 5.94
N LEU A 16 9.18 11.72 5.60
CA LEU A 16 8.83 11.41 4.23
C LEU A 16 7.75 12.31 3.66
N PHE A 17 7.00 13.06 4.49
CA PHE A 17 5.87 13.88 4.05
C PHE A 17 5.78 15.14 4.91
N ASP A 18 6.44 16.22 4.46
CA ASP A 18 6.60 17.46 5.23
C ASP A 18 5.28 18.15 5.62
N ASN A 19 4.21 17.96 4.84
CA ASN A 19 2.88 18.54 5.09
C ASN A 19 1.86 17.52 5.60
N ALA A 20 2.33 16.40 6.14
CA ALA A 20 1.49 15.44 6.85
C ALA A 20 0.99 16.03 8.18
N VAL A 21 -0.26 15.74 8.52
CA VAL A 21 -0.82 16.07 9.83
C VAL A 21 -0.34 15.05 10.85
N GLU A 22 0.22 15.52 11.97
CA GLU A 22 0.68 14.64 13.05
C GLU A 22 -0.43 13.70 13.54
N ASN A 23 -0.05 12.47 13.91
CA ASN A 23 -0.93 11.40 14.41
C ASN A 23 -2.02 10.98 13.42
N THR A 24 -1.74 11.06 12.11
CA THR A 24 -2.72 10.67 11.07
C THR A 24 -2.27 9.56 10.13
N LEU A 25 -1.11 8.94 10.39
CA LEU A 25 -0.70 7.73 9.68
C LEU A 25 -1.42 6.53 10.28
N PHE A 26 -2.24 5.85 9.47
CA PHE A 26 -2.97 4.66 9.88
C PHE A 26 -2.83 3.52 8.89
N SER A 27 -2.43 2.34 9.38
CA SER A 27 -2.57 1.06 8.70
C SER A 27 -3.96 0.46 8.99
N PHE A 28 -4.31 -0.64 8.32
CA PHE A 28 -5.52 -1.41 8.61
C PHE A 28 -5.14 -2.80 9.11
N GLY A 29 -5.46 -3.07 10.37
CA GLY A 29 -5.00 -4.25 11.10
C GLY A 29 -5.95 -5.45 11.02
N GLU A 30 -5.45 -6.57 11.53
CA GLU A 30 -6.07 -7.91 11.46
C GLU A 30 -7.49 -7.99 12.04
N ASN A 31 -7.81 -7.11 13.00
CA ASN A 31 -9.13 -7.06 13.66
C ASN A 31 -10.14 -6.18 12.93
N GLY A 32 -9.85 -5.76 11.70
CA GLY A 32 -10.70 -4.84 10.94
C GLY A 32 -10.70 -3.42 11.50
N SER A 33 -9.62 -3.00 12.15
CA SER A 33 -9.48 -1.71 12.81
C SER A 33 -8.28 -0.92 12.28
N TYR A 34 -8.39 0.40 12.31
CA TYR A 34 -7.25 1.26 12.05
C TYR A 34 -6.24 1.19 13.19
N ILE A 35 -4.96 1.06 12.85
CA ILE A 35 -3.85 1.07 13.79
C ILE A 35 -3.03 2.32 13.47
N GLN A 36 -2.77 3.15 14.48
CA GLN A 36 -1.91 4.32 14.32
C GLN A 36 -0.46 3.87 14.21
N GLU A 37 0.26 4.44 13.27
CA GLU A 37 1.64 4.07 12.94
C GLU A 37 2.52 5.32 12.95
N GLU A 38 3.83 5.13 13.05
CA GLU A 38 4.82 6.22 12.94
C GLU A 38 5.77 6.04 11.74
N MET A 39 5.86 4.82 11.22
CA MET A 39 6.77 4.45 10.14
C MET A 39 6.00 3.73 9.04
N LEU A 40 6.43 3.94 7.80
CA LEU A 40 5.94 3.17 6.67
C LEU A 40 6.78 1.91 6.50
N THR A 41 6.09 0.81 6.18
CA THR A 41 6.67 -0.48 5.81
C THR A 41 6.29 -0.79 4.36
N PRO A 42 7.25 -1.20 3.50
CA PRO A 42 6.92 -1.60 2.13
C PRO A 42 5.88 -2.72 2.08
N GLY A 43 5.00 -2.69 1.09
CA GLY A 43 3.90 -3.65 0.95
C GLY A 43 2.66 -3.30 1.77
N ASN A 44 2.79 -2.51 2.83
CA ASN A 44 1.66 -1.99 3.60
C ASN A 44 1.15 -0.68 3.00
N GLY A 45 -0.16 -0.52 2.91
CA GLY A 45 -0.80 0.73 2.55
C GLY A 45 -1.23 1.51 3.79
N TYR A 46 -1.36 2.83 3.64
CA TYR A 46 -1.70 3.71 4.74
C TYR A 46 -2.70 4.80 4.32
N TRP A 47 -3.54 5.18 5.29
CA TRP A 47 -4.17 6.49 5.30
C TRP A 47 -3.21 7.48 5.94
N LEU A 48 -3.03 8.62 5.27
CA LEU A 48 -2.31 9.76 5.80
C LEU A 48 -3.08 11.02 5.44
N ARG A 49 -3.28 11.90 6.41
CA ARG A 49 -3.91 13.19 6.16
C ARG A 49 -2.84 14.22 5.84
N MET A 50 -3.02 14.91 4.73
CA MET A 50 -2.19 16.03 4.29
C MET A 50 -2.96 17.34 4.47
N THR A 51 -2.27 18.44 4.69
CA THR A 51 -2.92 19.77 4.76
C THR A 51 -3.34 20.28 3.40
N ASP A 52 -2.58 19.92 2.35
CA ASP A 52 -2.73 20.43 0.99
C ASP A 52 -2.38 19.33 -0.04
N GLU A 53 -2.73 19.56 -1.30
CA GLU A 53 -2.25 18.73 -2.41
C GLU A 53 -0.72 18.77 -2.47
N TYR A 54 -0.12 17.60 -2.62
CA TYR A 54 1.31 17.46 -2.49
C TYR A 54 1.83 16.31 -3.35
N VAL A 55 2.99 16.54 -3.97
CA VAL A 55 3.73 15.54 -4.74
C VAL A 55 4.93 15.14 -3.88
N GLN A 56 4.97 13.88 -3.47
CA GLN A 56 6.12 13.33 -2.77
C GLN A 56 7.10 12.70 -3.75
N GLU A 57 8.36 13.13 -3.68
CA GLU A 57 9.47 12.45 -4.37
C GLU A 57 10.18 11.49 -3.40
N PHE A 58 10.32 10.24 -3.79
CA PHE A 58 11.05 9.26 -2.99
C PHE A 58 12.47 9.08 -3.51
N SER A 59 13.46 9.17 -2.63
CA SER A 59 14.85 8.82 -2.90
C SER A 59 15.25 7.65 -2.02
N GLY A 60 15.68 6.54 -2.62
CA GLY A 60 15.98 5.31 -1.90
C GLY A 60 16.34 4.16 -2.85
N GLU A 61 16.61 2.99 -2.29
CA GLU A 61 16.89 1.79 -3.08
C GLU A 61 15.60 1.18 -3.64
N GLN A 62 15.67 0.71 -4.88
CA GLN A 62 14.51 0.14 -5.55
C GLN A 62 14.11 -1.20 -4.93
N ILE A 63 12.81 -1.37 -4.73
CA ILE A 63 12.16 -2.60 -4.31
C ILE A 63 11.69 -3.34 -5.55
N PHE A 64 12.19 -4.56 -5.73
CA PHE A 64 11.81 -5.45 -6.84
C PHE A 64 10.79 -6.50 -6.43
N GLU A 65 10.64 -6.75 -5.13
CA GLU A 65 9.74 -7.76 -4.59
C GLU A 65 9.27 -7.33 -3.19
N VAL A 66 8.00 -7.60 -2.88
CA VAL A 66 7.49 -7.57 -1.52
C VAL A 66 6.50 -8.72 -1.29
N ILE A 67 6.56 -9.30 -0.08
CA ILE A 67 5.58 -10.26 0.41
C ILE A 67 4.61 -9.49 1.30
N VAL A 68 3.32 -9.57 0.99
CA VAL A 68 2.26 -8.89 1.75
C VAL A 68 1.46 -9.93 2.51
N ASN A 69 1.31 -9.72 3.81
CA ASN A 69 0.41 -10.51 4.64
C ASN A 69 -1.02 -9.99 4.47
N LEU A 70 -1.95 -10.90 4.20
CA LEU A 70 -3.37 -10.62 4.12
C LEU A 70 -4.10 -11.30 5.28
N VAL A 71 -5.12 -10.62 5.79
CA VAL A 71 -6.17 -11.19 6.62
C VAL A 71 -7.47 -11.33 5.85
N GLU A 72 -8.35 -12.22 6.30
CA GLU A 72 -9.71 -12.34 5.76
C GLU A 72 -10.42 -10.97 5.77
N GLY A 73 -11.05 -10.61 4.66
CA GLY A 73 -11.71 -9.31 4.51
C GLY A 73 -10.80 -8.26 3.90
N TRP A 74 -10.89 -7.01 4.39
CA TRP A 74 -10.21 -5.87 3.77
C TRP A 74 -8.78 -5.72 4.29
N ASN A 75 -7.86 -5.43 3.37
CA ASN A 75 -6.45 -5.18 3.65
C ASN A 75 -6.02 -3.89 2.97
N LEU A 76 -5.17 -3.12 3.64
CA LEU A 76 -4.58 -1.92 3.05
C LEU A 76 -3.14 -2.24 2.63
N ILE A 77 -2.91 -2.35 1.32
CA ILE A 77 -1.65 -2.80 0.74
C ILE A 77 -0.99 -1.70 -0.10
N SER A 78 0.29 -1.85 -0.41
CA SER A 78 1.00 -0.99 -1.36
C SER A 78 1.93 -1.78 -2.28
N GLY A 79 2.33 -1.14 -3.39
CA GLY A 79 3.20 -1.73 -4.39
C GLY A 79 4.69 -1.54 -4.12
N ILE A 80 5.48 -1.92 -5.12
CA ILE A 80 6.94 -1.80 -5.15
C ILE A 80 7.38 -0.57 -5.96
N SER A 81 8.66 -0.48 -6.34
CA SER A 81 9.19 0.67 -7.11
C SER A 81 8.68 0.75 -8.57
N TYR A 82 7.97 -0.28 -9.03
CA TYR A 82 7.50 -0.43 -10.40
C TYR A 82 5.99 -0.62 -10.44
N PRO A 83 5.31 -0.13 -11.48
CA PRO A 83 3.90 -0.45 -11.70
C PRO A 83 3.74 -1.93 -12.00
N ILE A 84 2.90 -2.61 -11.23
CA ILE A 84 2.58 -4.04 -11.40
C ILE A 84 1.13 -4.20 -11.81
N ASN A 85 0.86 -5.00 -12.84
CA ASN A 85 -0.51 -5.34 -13.22
C ASN A 85 -1.16 -6.17 -12.10
N VAL A 86 -2.42 -5.90 -11.75
CA VAL A 86 -3.13 -6.65 -10.71
C VAL A 86 -3.19 -8.16 -10.98
N ASP A 87 -3.25 -8.55 -12.26
CA ASP A 87 -3.25 -9.94 -12.71
C ASP A 87 -1.87 -10.60 -12.63
N ALA A 88 -0.80 -9.82 -12.42
CA ALA A 88 0.56 -10.32 -12.23
C ALA A 88 0.92 -10.53 -10.75
N VAL A 89 0.02 -10.23 -9.83
CA VAL A 89 0.21 -10.51 -8.40
C VAL A 89 0.21 -12.03 -8.19
N ILE A 90 1.24 -12.53 -7.53
CA ILE A 90 1.39 -13.96 -7.25
C ILE A 90 0.57 -14.29 -5.99
N ASP A 91 -0.51 -15.01 -6.19
CA ASP A 91 -1.43 -15.46 -5.15
C ASP A 91 -1.67 -16.98 -5.27
N PRO A 92 -0.76 -17.80 -4.73
CA PRO A 92 -0.80 -19.25 -4.93
C PRO A 92 -2.00 -19.92 -4.26
N ASN A 93 -2.61 -19.24 -3.29
CA ASN A 93 -3.73 -19.75 -2.51
C ASN A 93 -5.09 -19.20 -3.00
N GLY A 94 -5.10 -18.32 -4.01
CA GLY A 94 -6.31 -17.70 -4.53
C GLY A 94 -7.06 -16.88 -3.47
N LEU A 95 -6.33 -16.15 -2.63
CA LEU A 95 -6.85 -15.30 -1.56
C LEU A 95 -7.56 -14.06 -2.09
N LEU A 96 -7.01 -13.38 -3.10
CA LEU A 96 -7.51 -12.12 -3.61
C LEU A 96 -8.83 -12.32 -4.38
N ILE A 97 -9.85 -11.55 -4.00
CA ILE A 97 -11.11 -11.55 -4.72
C ILE A 97 -10.94 -10.72 -6.01
N PRO A 98 -11.24 -11.26 -7.20
CA PRO A 98 -11.14 -10.51 -8.46
C PRO A 98 -11.94 -9.21 -8.43
N ASN A 99 -11.41 -8.15 -9.07
CA ASN A 99 -12.01 -6.81 -9.11
C ASN A 99 -12.23 -6.17 -7.72
N THR A 100 -11.39 -6.51 -6.74
CA THR A 100 -11.46 -5.91 -5.39
C THR A 100 -10.24 -5.10 -4.97
N ILE A 101 -9.39 -4.75 -5.93
CA ILE A 101 -8.28 -3.82 -5.69
C ILE A 101 -8.75 -2.40 -6.05
N TYR A 102 -8.79 -1.52 -5.06
CA TYR A 102 -9.30 -0.16 -5.20
C TYR A 102 -8.26 0.88 -4.77
N GLU A 103 -8.12 1.95 -5.56
CA GLU A 103 -7.49 3.19 -5.11
C GLU A 103 -8.54 4.21 -4.66
N TYR A 104 -8.11 5.18 -3.85
CA TYR A 104 -8.94 6.33 -3.50
C TYR A 104 -8.58 7.51 -4.41
N PHE A 105 -9.52 7.90 -5.26
CA PHE A 105 -9.33 8.97 -6.26
C PHE A 105 -10.63 9.78 -6.42
N GLY A 106 -10.51 11.10 -6.51
CA GLY A 106 -11.65 11.98 -6.79
C GLY A 106 -12.79 11.94 -5.77
N GLY A 107 -12.49 11.59 -4.50
CA GLY A 107 -13.49 11.51 -3.43
C GLY A 107 -14.13 10.12 -3.24
N GLY A 108 -13.74 9.11 -4.03
CA GLY A 108 -14.32 7.77 -3.96
C GLY A 108 -13.31 6.66 -4.23
N TYR A 109 -13.80 5.42 -4.20
CA TYR A 109 -13.01 4.23 -4.52
C TYR A 109 -13.26 3.79 -5.96
N VAL A 110 -12.18 3.56 -6.69
CA VAL A 110 -12.23 3.09 -8.08
C VAL A 110 -11.36 1.85 -8.22
N THR A 111 -11.81 0.87 -9.01
CA THR A 111 -10.99 -0.31 -9.32
C THR A 111 -9.79 0.10 -10.16
N VAL A 112 -8.69 -0.62 -10.00
CA VAL A 112 -7.46 -0.39 -10.77
C VAL A 112 -7.03 -1.66 -11.50
N SER A 113 -6.36 -1.48 -12.64
CA SER A 113 -5.68 -2.57 -13.38
C SER A 113 -4.20 -2.68 -13.02
N SER A 114 -3.65 -1.72 -12.28
CA SER A 114 -2.26 -1.72 -11.87
C SER A 114 -2.05 -1.14 -10.48
N ILE A 115 -1.16 -1.76 -9.71
CA ILE A 115 -0.60 -1.27 -8.46
C ILE A 115 0.62 -0.41 -8.82
N GLY A 116 0.43 0.90 -8.82
CA GLY A 116 1.48 1.89 -9.03
C GLY A 116 2.31 2.21 -7.76
N PRO A 117 3.57 2.66 -7.91
CA PRO A 117 4.46 3.04 -6.81
C PRO A 117 3.90 4.18 -5.95
N GLY A 118 4.17 4.15 -4.64
CA GLY A 118 3.86 5.23 -3.68
C GLY A 118 2.39 5.34 -3.29
N LYS A 119 1.52 4.55 -3.91
CA LYS A 119 0.08 4.52 -3.66
C LYS A 119 -0.30 3.38 -2.72
N GLY A 120 -1.35 3.61 -1.93
CA GLY A 120 -2.02 2.58 -1.15
C GLY A 120 -3.31 2.11 -1.81
N TYR A 121 -3.68 0.85 -1.60
CA TYR A 121 -4.84 0.20 -2.21
C TYR A 121 -5.60 -0.63 -1.18
N TRP A 122 -6.92 -0.59 -1.26
CA TRP A 122 -7.74 -1.62 -0.61
C TRP A 122 -7.70 -2.89 -1.45
N ALA A 123 -7.48 -4.04 -0.81
CA ALA A 123 -7.60 -5.35 -1.42
C ALA A 123 -8.46 -6.26 -0.53
N ARG A 124 -9.37 -7.04 -1.12
CA ARG A 124 -10.21 -7.96 -0.37
C ARG A 124 -9.69 -9.39 -0.50
N SER A 125 -9.50 -10.05 0.64
CA SER A 125 -9.04 -11.42 0.75
C SER A 125 -10.15 -12.37 1.23
N LEU A 126 -10.14 -13.61 0.73
CA LEU A 126 -10.98 -14.72 1.18
C LEU A 126 -10.51 -15.37 2.49
N GLY A 127 -9.29 -15.08 2.92
CA GLY A 127 -8.70 -15.69 4.11
C GLY A 127 -7.35 -15.08 4.49
N ASN A 128 -6.73 -15.64 5.52
CA ASN A 128 -5.40 -15.23 5.94
C ASN A 128 -4.34 -15.91 5.08
N GLY A 129 -3.26 -15.20 4.76
CA GLY A 129 -2.13 -15.76 4.04
C GLY A 129 -1.24 -14.69 3.44
N THR A 130 -0.52 -15.02 2.36
CA THR A 130 0.42 -14.10 1.71
C THR A 130 0.24 -14.05 0.21
N ILE A 131 0.57 -12.89 -0.35
CA ILE A 131 0.75 -12.66 -1.78
C ILE A 131 2.13 -12.08 -2.03
N SER A 132 2.63 -12.21 -3.26
CA SER A 132 3.90 -11.61 -3.67
C SER A 132 3.68 -10.65 -4.84
N ILE A 133 4.22 -9.44 -4.70
CA ILE A 133 4.24 -8.43 -5.75
C ILE A 133 5.69 -8.33 -6.23
N ILE A 134 5.96 -8.76 -7.47
CA ILE A 134 7.31 -8.91 -8.02
C ILE A 134 7.41 -8.19 -9.35
N PHE A 135 8.53 -7.49 -9.57
CA PHE A 135 8.91 -6.97 -10.87
C PHE A 135 9.63 -8.05 -11.68
N GLU A 136 8.97 -8.61 -12.70
CA GLU A 136 9.60 -9.49 -13.67
C GLU A 136 10.33 -8.65 -14.74
N ARG A 137 11.58 -9.02 -15.03
CA ARG A 137 12.44 -8.39 -16.04
C ARG A 137 12.29 -9.03 -17.42
#